data_AF-A0A239DYU1-F1
#
_entry.id   AF-A0A239DYU1-F1
#
_cell.length_a   1.000
_cell.length_b   1.000
_cell.length_c   1.000
_cell.angle_alpha   90.00
_cell.angle_beta   90.00
_cell.angle_gamma   90.00
#
_symmetry.space_group_name_H-M   'P 1'
#
loop_
_entity.id
_entity.type
_entity.pdbx_description
1 polymer ?
#
loop_
_entity_poly.entity_id
_entity_poly.type
_entity_poly.pdbx_seq_one_letter_code
_entity_poly.pdbx_strand_id
1 'polypeptide(L)'
;MRVLTIAAVIGMTASGAVAQDVDKCELTETWFNAAVQARLDGDAIGKVRRALRKDMDRTAAEQLAEFVFALPEAALTPEVAKAARTQCEAL
;
A
#
# COMPACT_ATOMS: atom_id res chain seq x y z
N MET A 1 19.91 -46.96 7.59
CA MET A 1 19.25 -46.55 6.33
C MET A 1 18.72 -45.14 6.54
N ARG A 2 19.26 -44.18 5.78
CA ARG A 2 18.90 -42.76 5.83
C ARG A 2 17.65 -42.55 4.98
N VAL A 3 16.50 -42.30 5.61
CA VAL A 3 15.30 -41.87 4.88
C VAL A 3 15.24 -40.35 4.94
N LEU A 4 15.87 -39.73 3.95
CA LEU A 4 15.59 -38.36 3.53
C LEU A 4 14.20 -38.37 2.90
N THR A 5 13.22 -37.73 3.54
CA THR A 5 11.95 -37.39 2.91
C THR A 5 11.79 -35.88 2.87
N ILE A 6 11.67 -35.42 1.64
CA ILE A 6 11.57 -34.06 1.16
C ILE A 6 10.24 -33.47 1.63
N ALA A 7 10.28 -32.44 2.46
CA ALA A 7 9.15 -31.54 2.65
C ALA A 7 9.41 -30.31 1.78
N ALA A 8 8.70 -30.26 0.66
CA ALA A 8 8.66 -29.15 -0.27
C ALA A 8 8.33 -27.85 0.47
N VAL A 9 9.30 -26.95 0.60
CA VAL A 9 9.00 -25.55 0.92
C VAL A 9 8.44 -24.96 -0.35
N ILE A 10 7.12 -24.81 -0.33
CA ILE A 10 6.29 -24.11 -1.29
C ILE A 10 6.97 -22.79 -1.66
N GLY A 11 7.32 -22.65 -2.93
CA GLY A 11 7.74 -21.38 -3.50
C GLY A 11 6.63 -20.35 -3.33
N MET A 12 6.86 -19.37 -2.47
CA MET A 12 6.27 -18.05 -2.64
C MET A 12 7.10 -17.31 -3.70
N THR A 13 6.98 -17.76 -4.95
CA THR A 13 7.15 -16.84 -6.08
C THR A 13 5.90 -15.99 -6.07
N ALA A 14 5.91 -14.91 -5.28
CA ALA A 14 4.96 -13.83 -5.47
C ALA A 14 5.19 -13.34 -6.91
N SER A 15 4.22 -13.74 -7.73
CA SER A 15 3.94 -13.36 -9.10
C SER A 15 4.62 -12.06 -9.53
N GLY A 16 5.46 -12.16 -10.55
CA GLY A 16 5.89 -10.99 -11.30
C GLY A 16 4.69 -10.28 -11.93
N ALA A 17 4.66 -8.97 -11.78
CA ALA A 17 3.95 -8.03 -12.67
C ALA A 17 4.44 -6.58 -12.44
N VAL A 18 5.75 -6.37 -12.25
CA VAL A 18 6.30 -5.05 -11.91
C VAL A 18 7.03 -4.43 -13.10
N ALA A 19 6.30 -4.33 -14.20
CA ALA A 19 6.79 -3.65 -15.39
C ALA A 19 5.77 -2.67 -15.98
N GLN A 20 4.59 -2.50 -15.36
CA GLN A 20 3.50 -1.66 -15.88
C GLN A 20 3.19 -0.42 -15.01
N ASP A 21 3.88 -0.20 -13.88
CA ASP A 21 3.35 0.60 -12.77
C ASP A 21 4.28 1.71 -12.25
N VAL A 22 5.28 2.18 -13.00
CA VAL A 22 6.15 3.29 -12.54
C VAL A 22 5.33 4.56 -12.25
N ASP A 23 4.41 4.93 -13.16
CA ASP A 23 3.43 6.00 -12.94
C ASP A 23 2.48 5.71 -11.76
N LYS A 24 2.09 4.45 -11.57
CA LYS A 24 1.20 4.09 -10.46
C LYS A 24 1.90 4.11 -9.10
N CYS A 25 3.21 3.85 -9.04
CA CYS A 25 3.97 4.02 -7.81
C CYS A 25 4.15 5.49 -7.43
N GLU A 26 4.31 6.39 -8.42
CA GLU A 26 4.30 7.84 -8.16
C GLU A 26 2.90 8.34 -7.73
N LEU A 27 1.83 7.85 -8.37
CA LEU A 27 0.46 8.11 -7.95
C LEU A 27 0.16 7.57 -6.55
N THR A 28 0.79 6.46 -6.15
CA THR A 28 0.65 5.89 -4.81
C THR A 28 1.18 6.85 -3.73
N GLU A 29 2.29 7.54 -3.98
CA GLU A 29 2.81 8.58 -3.07
C GLU A 29 1.81 9.74 -2.95
N THR A 30 1.24 10.19 -4.08
CA THR A 30 0.26 11.27 -4.11
C THR A 30 -1.01 10.90 -3.34
N TRP A 31 -1.57 9.71 -3.59
CA TRP A 31 -2.76 9.22 -2.91
C TRP A 31 -2.53 8.97 -1.43
N PHE A 32 -1.37 8.43 -1.06
CA PHE A 32 -1.00 8.24 0.33
C PHE A 32 -0.90 9.59 1.06
N ASN A 33 -0.19 10.57 0.49
CA ASN A 33 -0.08 11.91 1.07
C ASN A 33 -1.46 12.59 1.20
N ALA A 34 -2.32 12.48 0.18
CA ALA A 34 -3.67 13.03 0.23
C ALA A 34 -4.53 12.38 1.33
N ALA A 35 -4.43 11.06 1.50
CA ALA A 35 -5.13 10.34 2.55
C ALA A 35 -4.61 10.68 3.95
N VAL A 36 -3.29 10.86 4.10
CA VAL A 36 -2.67 11.31 5.35
C VAL A 36 -3.14 12.72 5.71
N GLN A 37 -3.09 13.66 4.77
CA GLN A 37 -3.56 15.03 5.00
C GLN A 37 -5.03 15.05 5.38
N ALA A 38 -5.89 14.33 4.66
CA ALA A 38 -7.30 14.24 5.01
C ALA A 38 -7.50 13.69 6.44
N ARG A 39 -6.70 12.70 6.86
CA ARG A 39 -6.74 12.20 8.25
C ARG A 39 -6.31 13.27 9.25
N LEU A 40 -5.24 14.02 8.98
CA LEU A 40 -4.75 15.11 9.84
C LEU A 40 -5.76 16.26 9.93
N ASP A 41 -6.52 16.51 8.86
CA ASP A 41 -7.64 17.47 8.81
C ASP A 41 -8.88 16.99 9.59
N GLY A 42 -8.85 15.76 10.13
CA GLY A 42 -9.94 15.17 10.90
C GLY A 42 -11.04 14.51 10.06
N ASP A 43 -10.78 14.23 8.78
CA ASP A 43 -11.75 13.54 7.94
C ASP A 43 -11.97 12.09 8.40
N ALA A 44 -13.23 11.65 8.36
CA ALA A 44 -13.55 10.25 8.61
C ALA A 44 -13.08 9.34 7.46
N ILE A 45 -12.66 8.11 7.78
CA ILE A 45 -12.19 7.11 6.80
C ILE A 45 -13.16 6.91 5.62
N GLY A 46 -14.47 7.00 5.85
CA GLY A 46 -15.48 6.89 4.79
C GLY A 46 -15.40 8.02 3.75
N LYS A 47 -15.03 9.24 4.17
CA LYS A 47 -14.80 10.38 3.27
C LYS A 47 -13.52 10.18 2.47
N VAL A 48 -12.44 9.74 3.13
CA VAL A 48 -11.15 9.43 2.48
C VAL A 48 -11.29 8.34 1.42
N ARG A 49 -11.96 7.22 1.73
CA ARG A 49 -12.27 6.16 0.74
C ARG A 49 -13.01 6.70 -0.48
N ARG A 50 -14.01 7.57 -0.29
CA ARG A 50 -14.77 8.17 -1.40
C ARG A 50 -13.92 9.11 -2.25
N ALA A 51 -12.98 9.83 -1.65
CA ALA A 51 -12.05 10.68 -2.37
C ALA A 51 -11.11 9.85 -3.25
N LEU A 52 -10.47 8.82 -2.67
CA LEU A 52 -9.56 7.93 -3.38
C LEU A 52 -10.22 7.20 -4.55
N ARG A 53 -11.49 6.77 -4.40
CA ARG A 53 -12.26 6.10 -5.46
C ARG A 53 -12.48 6.93 -6.73
N LYS A 54 -12.18 8.23 -6.71
CA LYS A 54 -12.22 9.06 -7.92
C LYS A 54 -11.07 8.74 -8.87
N ASP A 55 -9.95 8.26 -8.32
CA ASP A 55 -8.68 8.10 -9.03
C ASP A 55 -8.20 6.65 -9.08
N MET A 56 -8.76 5.75 -8.25
CA MET A 56 -8.41 4.33 -8.22
C MET A 56 -9.62 3.41 -7.98
N ASP A 57 -9.41 2.12 -8.20
CA ASP A 57 -10.41 1.08 -7.95
C ASP A 57 -10.87 1.03 -6.49
N ARG A 58 -12.11 0.57 -6.30
CA ARG A 58 -12.75 0.48 -4.97
C ARG A 58 -11.89 -0.25 -3.94
N THR A 59 -11.33 -1.39 -4.33
CA THR A 59 -10.52 -2.22 -3.42
C THR A 59 -9.21 -1.53 -3.05
N ALA A 60 -8.54 -0.89 -4.01
CA ALA A 60 -7.31 -0.13 -3.75
C ALA A 60 -7.57 1.04 -2.81
N ALA A 61 -8.66 1.78 -3.04
CA ALA A 61 -9.07 2.89 -2.20
C ALA A 61 -9.41 2.47 -0.76
N GLU A 62 -10.02 1.29 -0.60
CA GLU A 62 -10.33 0.72 0.71
C GLU A 62 -9.06 0.33 1.47
N GLN A 63 -8.15 -0.42 0.82
CA GLN A 63 -6.90 -0.84 1.43
C GLN A 63 -6.00 0.33 1.80
N LEU A 64 -5.87 1.33 0.92
CA LEU A 64 -5.03 2.50 1.19
C LEU A 64 -5.59 3.32 2.36
N ALA A 65 -6.90 3.56 2.39
CA ALA A 65 -7.52 4.29 3.50
C ALA A 65 -7.40 3.52 4.82
N GLU A 66 -7.58 2.20 4.81
CA GLU A 66 -7.40 1.37 6.00
C GLU A 66 -5.97 1.39 6.51
N PHE A 67 -4.99 1.27 5.60
CA PHE A 67 -3.58 1.38 5.95
C PHE A 67 -3.28 2.72 6.62
N VAL A 68 -3.67 3.83 5.97
CA VAL A 68 -3.42 5.18 6.52
C VAL A 68 -4.07 5.37 7.88
N PHE A 69 -5.27 4.83 8.14
CA PHE A 69 -5.96 4.97 9.43
C PHE A 69 -5.46 4.00 10.50
N ALA A 70 -4.83 2.89 10.11
CA ALA A 70 -4.18 1.96 11.03
C ALA A 70 -2.83 2.48 11.55
N LEU A 71 -2.20 3.45 10.85
CA LEU A 71 -0.93 4.02 11.29
C LEU A 71 -1.10 4.80 12.61
N PRO A 72 -0.12 4.76 13.52
CA PRO A 72 -0.07 5.70 14.64
C PRO A 72 0.13 7.12 14.11
N GLU A 73 -0.40 8.14 14.81
CA GLU A 73 -0.26 9.55 14.37
C GLU A 73 1.21 9.98 14.19
N ALA A 74 2.11 9.45 15.02
CA ALA A 74 3.55 9.67 14.91
C ALA A 74 4.17 9.14 13.60
N ALA A 75 3.46 8.26 12.87
CA ALA A 75 3.87 7.72 11.58
C ALA A 75 3.14 8.38 10.39
N LEU A 76 2.31 9.40 10.62
CA LEU A 76 1.68 10.19 9.57
C LEU A 76 2.63 11.26 9.03
N THR A 77 3.80 10.84 8.54
CA THR A 77 4.84 11.74 8.04
C THR A 77 5.13 11.52 6.56
N PRO A 78 5.67 12.54 5.84
CA PRO A 78 6.07 12.40 4.45
C PRO A 78 7.10 11.29 4.21
N GLU A 79 7.94 10.98 5.19
CA GLU A 79 8.94 9.90 5.10
C GLU A 79 8.26 8.52 4.98
N VAL A 80 7.12 8.32 5.63
CA VAL A 80 6.35 7.07 5.51
C VAL A 80 5.73 6.94 4.12
N ALA A 81 5.30 8.05 3.51
CA ALA A 81 4.85 8.07 2.12
C ALA A 81 5.97 7.64 1.15
N LYS A 82 7.17 8.19 1.36
CA LYS A 82 8.35 7.84 0.57
C LYS A 82 8.74 6.37 0.75
N ALA A 83 8.66 5.83 1.97
CA ALA A 83 8.91 4.42 2.24
C ALA A 83 7.87 3.49 1.59
N ALA A 84 6.59 3.92 1.54
CA ALA A 84 5.53 3.19 0.84
C ALA A 84 5.80 3.16 -0.69
N ARG A 85 6.25 4.28 -1.27
CA ARG A 85 6.69 4.33 -2.66
C ARG A 85 7.87 3.40 -2.92
N THR A 86 8.91 3.42 -2.08
CA THR A 86 10.06 2.52 -2.23
C THR A 86 9.65 1.05 -2.17
N GLN A 87 8.63 0.69 -1.37
CA GLN A 87 8.07 -0.66 -1.38
C GLN A 87 7.29 -0.98 -2.66
N CYS A 88 6.53 -0.02 -3.20
CA CYS A 88 5.87 -0.18 -4.50
C CYS A 88 6.87 -0.41 -5.64
N GLU A 89 7.98 0.33 -5.64
CA GLU A 89 9.05 0.22 -6.65
C GLU A 89 9.93 -1.04 -6.47
N ALA A 90 9.89 -1.69 -5.31
CA ALA A 90 10.72 -2.86 -4.97
C ALA A 90 10.00 -4.21 -5.10
N LEU A 91 8.68 -4.21 -5.27
CA LEU A 91 7.90 -5.39 -5.66
C LEU A 91 8.14 -5.70 -7.13
#